data_AF-X0XB63-F1
#
_entry.id   AF-X0XB63-F1
#
_cell.length_a   1.000
_cell.length_b   1.000
_cell.length_c   1.000
_cell.angle_alpha   90.00
_cell.angle_beta   90.00
_cell.angle_gamma   90.00
#
_symmetry.space_group_name_H-M   'P 1'
#
loop_
_entity.id
_entity.type
_entity.pdbx_description
1 polymer ?
#
loop_
_entity_poly.entity_id
_entity_poly.type
_entity_poly.pdbx_seq_one_letter_code
_entity_poly.pdbx_strand_id
1 'polypeptide(L)'
;YTAVHWPILALCLRYCRTKKIPLFLAAGVLFVGAERLQGLFLGGFFWRLLAHSQYANITLIQIADIFGAAGLSFLIAMVNGLLAELFLDASAFAEATADRRCSILPPSLKLRRTGDTRYRRSIFKVSNLLKTAVVCTAVVAAVVYGRWRISQEDEFVEAGPLVASLQSNVPQSVKREALRGEGKAAVQTSKGIFDGLMEQSKAGAQAGAELIVWPETMVQGILIPDVWAVFDSSENKEIFDEAKKFDKAL
;
A
#
# COMPACT_ATOMS: atom_id res chain seq x y z
N TYR A 1 -11.29 -13.43 1.03
CA TYR A 1 -10.25 -14.10 1.84
C TYR A 1 -9.42 -13.10 2.67
N THR A 2 -9.06 -11.92 2.13
CA THR A 2 -8.29 -10.89 2.87
C THR A 2 -8.92 -10.51 4.20
N ALA A 3 -10.25 -10.45 4.30
CA ALA A 3 -10.96 -10.16 5.54
C ALA A 3 -10.62 -11.09 6.72
N VAL A 4 -10.21 -12.34 6.45
CA VAL A 4 -9.84 -13.33 7.48
C VAL A 4 -8.58 -12.91 8.26
N HIS A 5 -7.75 -12.04 7.70
CA HIS A 5 -6.55 -11.54 8.38
C HIS A 5 -6.91 -10.71 9.62
N TRP A 6 -8.04 -9.99 9.62
CA TRP A 6 -8.46 -9.15 10.74
C TRP A 6 -8.78 -9.93 12.02
N PRO A 7 -9.64 -10.97 12.02
CA PRO A 7 -9.87 -11.76 13.23
C PRO A 7 -8.60 -12.50 13.68
N ILE A 8 -7.75 -12.97 12.74
CA ILE A 8 -6.45 -13.57 13.09
C ILE A 8 -5.58 -12.56 13.84
N LEU A 9 -5.43 -11.34 13.30
CA LEU A 9 -4.68 -10.26 13.95
C LEU A 9 -5.23 -9.94 15.34
N ALA A 10 -6.55 -9.84 15.49
CA ALA A 10 -7.19 -9.58 16.77
C ALA A 10 -6.91 -10.69 17.80
N LEU A 11 -7.01 -11.96 17.39
CA LEU A 11 -6.71 -13.11 18.24
C LEU A 11 -5.22 -13.16 18.64
N CYS A 12 -4.31 -12.92 17.69
CA CYS A 12 -2.88 -12.85 17.93
C CYS A 12 -2.53 -11.71 18.90
N LEU A 13 -3.08 -10.51 18.70
CA LEU A 13 -2.87 -9.37 19.60
C LEU A 13 -3.41 -9.68 21.00
N ARG A 14 -4.59 -10.29 21.11
CA ARG A 14 -5.15 -10.73 22.39
C ARG A 14 -4.24 -11.74 23.09
N TYR A 15 -3.70 -12.71 22.35
CA TYR A 15 -2.74 -13.68 22.86
C TYR A 15 -1.44 -13.01 23.34
N CYS A 16 -0.89 -12.06 22.58
CA CYS A 16 0.26 -11.27 23.00
C CYS A 16 0.00 -10.53 24.32
N ARG A 17 -1.20 -9.95 24.50
CA ARG A 17 -1.59 -9.30 25.76
C ARG A 17 -1.65 -10.26 26.94
N THR A 18 -2.23 -11.46 26.78
CA THR A 18 -2.29 -12.44 27.88
C THR A 18 -0.89 -12.92 28.28
N LYS A 19 0.03 -12.98 27.31
CA LYS A 19 1.47 -13.25 27.53
C LYS A 19 2.28 -12.04 28.00
N LYS A 20 1.65 -10.88 28.23
CA LYS A 20 2.31 -9.62 28.66
C LYS A 20 3.37 -9.10 27.68
N ILE A 21 3.27 -9.46 26.40
CA ILE A 21 4.10 -8.88 25.33
C ILE A 21 3.63 -7.44 25.11
N PRO A 22 4.54 -6.45 24.99
CA PRO A 22 4.16 -5.08 24.74
C PRO A 22 3.49 -4.92 23.37
N LEU A 23 2.31 -4.31 23.35
CA LEU A 23 1.49 -4.15 22.15
C LEU A 23 2.13 -3.27 21.10
N PHE A 24 2.96 -2.27 21.45
CA PHE A 24 3.64 -1.46 20.45
C PHE A 24 4.51 -2.34 19.53
N LEU A 25 5.25 -3.28 20.12
CA LEU A 25 6.07 -4.23 19.36
C LEU A 25 5.22 -5.31 18.68
N ALA A 26 4.25 -5.87 19.41
CA ALA A 26 3.37 -6.91 18.86
C ALA A 26 2.57 -6.40 17.65
N ALA A 27 2.03 -5.18 17.71
CA ALA A 27 1.31 -4.55 16.61
C ALA A 27 2.22 -4.35 15.41
N GLY A 28 3.43 -3.79 15.60
CA GLY A 28 4.42 -3.64 14.53
C GLY A 28 4.69 -4.95 13.80
N VAL A 29 5.03 -6.01 14.54
CA VAL A 29 5.36 -7.32 13.95
C VAL A 29 4.15 -7.98 13.29
N LEU A 30 3.00 -7.99 13.97
CA LEU A 30 1.82 -8.72 13.49
C LEU A 30 1.19 -8.05 12.27
N PHE A 31 1.10 -6.71 12.22
CA PHE A 31 0.56 -6.02 11.06
C PHE A 31 1.45 -6.20 9.83
N VAL A 32 2.77 -6.02 9.97
CA VAL A 32 3.70 -6.25 8.85
C VAL A 32 3.72 -7.72 8.42
N GLY A 33 3.67 -8.65 9.37
CA GLY A 33 3.55 -10.08 9.07
C GLY A 33 2.26 -10.39 8.29
N ALA A 34 1.12 -9.81 8.70
CA ALA A 34 -0.15 -9.98 8.00
C ALA A 34 -0.14 -9.33 6.61
N GLU A 35 0.47 -8.16 6.45
CA GLU A 35 0.70 -7.53 5.14
C GLU A 35 1.55 -8.41 4.23
N ARG A 36 2.60 -9.04 4.76
CA ARG A 36 3.43 -9.98 4.01
C ARG A 36 2.66 -11.24 3.60
N LEU A 37 1.80 -11.77 4.48
CA LEU A 37 0.98 -12.94 4.21
C LEU A 37 -0.08 -12.68 3.12
N GLN A 38 -0.64 -11.47 3.03
CA GLN A 38 -1.55 -11.08 1.95
C GLN A 38 -0.92 -11.25 0.56
N GLY A 39 0.41 -11.12 0.48
CA GLY A 39 1.19 -11.28 -0.74
C GLY A 39 1.47 -12.71 -1.19
N LEU A 40 1.30 -13.69 -0.31
CA LEU A 40 1.66 -15.09 -0.58
C LEU A 40 0.43 -15.94 -0.90
N PHE A 41 -0.75 -15.52 -0.46
CA PHE A 41 -1.97 -16.32 -0.55
C PHE A 41 -2.64 -16.15 -1.92
N LEU A 42 -2.93 -17.26 -2.61
CA LEU A 42 -3.72 -17.31 -3.87
C LEU A 42 -3.26 -16.32 -4.97
N GLY A 43 -1.95 -16.23 -5.19
CA GLY A 43 -1.37 -15.31 -6.19
C GLY A 43 -1.05 -13.91 -5.65
N GLY A 44 -1.39 -13.63 -4.38
CA GLY A 44 -1.02 -12.41 -3.67
C GLY A 44 -1.89 -11.21 -4.03
N PHE A 45 -2.31 -10.46 -3.01
CA PHE A 45 -3.06 -9.21 -3.19
C PHE A 45 -2.61 -8.16 -2.19
N PHE A 46 -1.54 -7.46 -2.54
CA PHE A 46 -0.97 -6.36 -1.75
C PHE A 46 -1.80 -5.09 -1.93
N TRP A 47 -2.90 -5.00 -1.19
CA TRP A 47 -3.80 -3.87 -1.25
C TRP A 47 -3.99 -3.25 0.13
N ARG A 48 -4.01 -1.90 0.20
CA ARG A 48 -4.24 -1.12 1.43
C ARG A 48 -3.22 -1.39 2.57
N LEU A 49 -1.93 -1.38 2.25
CA LEU A 49 -0.89 -1.38 3.28
C LEU A 49 -0.94 -0.10 4.13
N LEU A 50 -0.59 -0.21 5.41
CA LEU A 50 -0.53 0.93 6.33
C LEU A 50 0.42 2.00 5.81
N ALA A 51 1.57 1.62 5.25
CA ALA A 51 2.52 2.54 4.65
C ALA A 51 1.89 3.50 3.63
N HIS A 52 0.95 3.03 2.80
CA HIS A 52 0.31 3.86 1.78
C HIS A 52 -0.57 4.98 2.37
N SER A 53 -1.01 4.85 3.63
CA SER A 53 -1.72 5.94 4.32
C SER A 53 -0.86 7.20 4.48
N GLN A 54 0.46 7.06 4.38
CA GLN A 54 1.41 8.15 4.59
C GLN A 54 1.92 8.77 3.29
N TYR A 55 1.28 8.51 2.14
CA TYR A 55 1.76 8.98 0.82
C TYR A 55 2.01 10.49 0.74
N ALA A 56 1.30 11.31 1.53
CA ALA A 56 1.48 12.77 1.59
C ALA A 56 2.61 13.22 2.53
N ASN A 57 3.11 12.34 3.40
CA ASN A 57 4.14 12.64 4.40
C ASN A 57 5.53 12.26 3.86
N ILE A 58 6.02 13.01 2.87
CA ILE A 58 7.27 12.72 2.14
C ILE A 58 8.48 12.49 3.04
N THR A 59 8.56 13.19 4.17
CA THR A 59 9.64 13.03 5.16
C THR A 59 9.62 11.64 5.80
N LEU A 60 8.45 11.12 6.15
CA LEU A 60 8.35 9.79 6.76
C LEU A 60 8.57 8.68 5.74
N ILE A 61 8.18 8.89 4.48
CA ILE A 61 8.30 7.88 3.43
C ILE A 61 9.76 7.52 3.16
N GLN A 62 10.71 8.43 3.38
CA GLN A 62 12.12 8.21 3.04
C GLN A 62 12.69 6.92 3.61
N ILE A 63 12.30 6.49 4.83
CA ILE A 63 12.80 5.24 5.45
C ILE A 63 12.46 3.98 4.64
N ALA A 64 11.58 4.08 3.64
CA ALA A 64 11.27 2.99 2.73
C ALA A 64 12.44 2.62 1.81
N ASP A 65 13.45 3.48 1.65
CA ASP A 65 14.68 3.14 0.92
C ASP A 65 15.53 2.08 1.65
N ILE A 66 15.54 2.07 2.99
CA ILE A 66 16.26 1.11 3.82
C ILE A 66 15.39 -0.12 4.13
N PHE A 67 14.14 0.10 4.52
CA PHE A 67 13.27 -0.95 5.07
C PHE A 67 12.12 -1.36 4.17
N GLY A 68 11.98 -0.74 3.00
CA GLY A 68 10.79 -0.87 2.15
C GLY A 68 9.54 -0.28 2.82
N ALA A 69 8.39 -0.42 2.15
CA ALA A 69 7.09 -0.04 2.71
C ALA A 69 6.79 -0.74 4.05
N ALA A 70 7.34 -1.95 4.27
CA ALA A 70 7.18 -2.70 5.51
C ALA A 70 7.71 -1.95 6.75
N GLY A 71 8.84 -1.23 6.64
CA GLY A 71 9.37 -0.44 7.74
C GLY A 71 8.45 0.71 8.15
N LEU A 72 7.81 1.35 7.18
CA LEU A 72 6.84 2.41 7.45
C LEU A 72 5.55 1.86 8.05
N SER A 73 5.03 0.73 7.54
CA SER A 73 3.91 0.01 8.16
C SER A 73 4.22 -0.40 9.60
N PHE A 74 5.44 -0.88 9.86
CA PHE A 74 5.90 -1.22 11.21
C PHE A 74 5.84 -0.02 12.14
N LEU A 75 6.42 1.12 11.73
CA LEU A 75 6.45 2.34 12.54
C LEU A 75 5.04 2.84 12.87
N ILE A 76 4.13 2.84 11.89
CA ILE A 76 2.73 3.24 12.09
C ILE A 76 2.01 2.30 13.07
N ALA A 77 2.12 0.99 12.85
CA ALA A 77 1.51 0.00 13.74
C ALA A 77 2.11 0.06 15.15
N MET A 78 3.41 0.36 15.26
CA MET A 78 4.12 0.52 16.52
C MET A 78 3.60 1.72 17.31
N VAL A 79 3.44 2.89 16.67
CA VAL A 79 2.85 4.09 17.30
C VAL A 79 1.42 3.80 17.76
N ASN A 80 0.58 3.21 16.90
CA ASN A 80 -0.80 2.87 17.24
C ASN A 80 -0.89 1.84 18.38
N GLY A 81 0.02 0.86 18.39
CA GLY A 81 0.11 -0.13 19.47
C GLY A 81 0.49 0.52 20.81
N LEU A 82 1.41 1.48 20.83
CA LEU A 82 1.73 2.27 22.03
C LEU A 82 0.51 3.07 22.50
N LEU A 83 -0.13 3.81 21.60
CA LEU A 83 -1.32 4.60 21.94
C LEU A 83 -2.41 3.71 22.54
N ALA A 84 -2.66 2.54 21.95
CA ALA A 84 -3.61 1.57 22.47
C ALA A 84 -3.25 1.09 23.89
N GLU A 85 -1.97 0.82 24.20
CA GLU A 85 -1.56 0.50 25.58
C GLU A 85 -1.85 1.64 26.54
N LEU A 86 -1.47 2.86 26.17
CA LEU A 86 -1.64 4.03 27.01
C LEU A 86 -3.13 4.30 27.29
N PHE A 87 -3.99 4.16 26.27
CA PHE A 87 -5.44 4.27 26.43
C PHE A 87 -6.00 3.20 27.36
N LEU A 88 -5.59 1.94 27.20
CA LEU A 88 -6.06 0.84 28.04
C LEU A 88 -5.63 1.00 29.50
N ASP A 89 -4.40 1.45 29.74
CA ASP A 89 -3.90 1.75 31.09
C ASP A 89 -4.63 2.96 31.71
N ALA A 90 -4.93 4.00 30.91
CA ALA A 90 -5.68 5.17 31.36
C ALA A 90 -7.13 4.82 31.72
N SER A 91 -7.83 4.04 30.88
CA SER A 91 -9.20 3.59 31.15
C SER A 91 -9.30 2.75 32.42
N ALA A 92 -8.36 1.81 32.60
CA ALA A 92 -8.32 0.99 33.82
C ALA A 92 -8.05 1.83 35.09
N PHE A 93 -7.24 2.89 34.98
CA PHE A 93 -7.02 3.82 36.08
C PHE A 93 -8.28 4.65 36.41
N ALA A 94 -8.99 5.12 35.38
CA ALA A 94 -10.24 5.86 35.55
C ALA A 94 -11.32 5.00 36.23
N GLU A 95 -11.50 3.75 35.79
CA GLU A 95 -12.44 2.79 36.40
C GLU A 95 -12.11 2.52 37.87
N ALA A 96 -10.84 2.26 38.20
CA ALA A 96 -10.40 2.02 39.57
C ALA A 96 -10.57 3.26 40.50
N THR A 97 -10.57 4.46 39.92
CA THR A 97 -10.82 5.70 40.66
C THR A 97 -12.31 5.94 40.87
N ALA A 98 -13.15 5.61 39.89
CA ALA A 98 -14.61 5.68 40.00
C ALA A 98 -15.15 4.67 41.03
N ASP A 99 -14.65 3.43 41.02
CA ASP A 99 -15.03 2.39 41.98
C ASP A 99 -14.72 2.79 43.43
N ARG A 100 -13.58 3.48 43.65
CA ARG A 100 -13.22 4.06 44.96
C ARG A 100 -14.14 5.18 45.43
N ARG A 101 -14.72 5.98 44.52
CA ARG A 101 -15.70 7.01 44.89
C ARG A 101 -17.06 6.39 45.25
N CYS A 102 -17.42 5.28 44.60
CA CYS A 102 -18.67 4.56 44.87
C CYS A 102 -18.59 3.60 46.07
N SER A 103 -17.40 3.34 46.64
CA SER A 103 -17.24 2.42 47.77
C SER A 103 -17.71 2.96 49.14
N ILE A 104 -18.62 3.92 49.16
CA ILE A 104 -19.30 4.43 50.38
C ILE A 104 -20.43 3.47 50.83
N LEU A 105 -20.72 2.40 50.06
CA LEU A 105 -21.71 1.40 50.44
C LEU A 105 -21.31 0.59 51.71
N PRO A 106 -22.27 0.32 52.60
CA PRO A 106 -22.05 -0.41 53.85
C PRO A 106 -21.52 -1.84 53.59
N PRO A 107 -20.79 -2.44 54.56
CA PRO A 107 -20.11 -3.73 54.39
C PRO A 107 -21.03 -4.89 53.97
N SER A 108 -22.32 -4.81 54.29
CA SER A 108 -23.34 -5.85 54.07
C SER A 108 -23.76 -6.03 52.61
N LEU A 109 -23.47 -5.08 51.72
CA LEU A 109 -23.83 -5.13 50.29
C LEU A 109 -22.62 -5.24 49.35
N LYS A 110 -21.41 -5.47 49.90
CA LYS A 110 -20.23 -5.75 49.07
C LYS A 110 -20.38 -7.12 48.43
N LEU A 111 -21.00 -7.15 47.24
CA LEU A 111 -20.95 -8.30 46.36
C LEU A 111 -19.47 -8.63 46.17
N ARG A 112 -19.05 -9.77 46.72
CA ARG A 112 -17.67 -10.26 46.66
C ARG A 112 -17.34 -10.53 45.19
N ARG A 113 -16.92 -9.49 44.44
CA ARG A 113 -16.25 -9.65 43.16
C ARG A 113 -14.91 -10.33 43.44
N THR A 114 -14.94 -11.66 43.43
CA THR A 114 -13.78 -12.54 43.42
C THR A 114 -12.98 -12.28 42.14
N GLY A 115 -12.14 -11.25 42.20
CA GLY A 115 -11.24 -10.86 41.12
C GLY A 115 -10.24 -9.79 41.55
N ASP A 116 -10.13 -9.51 42.85
CA ASP A 116 -9.22 -8.50 43.40
C ASP A 116 -7.77 -9.00 43.34
N THR A 117 -7.22 -8.96 42.13
CA THR A 117 -5.78 -9.05 41.89
C THR A 117 -5.30 -7.68 41.41
N ARG A 118 -5.06 -6.79 42.37
CA ARG A 118 -3.85 -5.95 42.39
C ARG A 118 -3.55 -5.17 41.09
N TYR A 119 -4.57 -4.62 40.41
CA TYR A 119 -4.35 -3.70 39.28
C TYR A 119 -4.14 -2.26 39.78
N ARG A 120 -3.16 -2.08 40.65
CA ARG A 120 -2.68 -0.75 41.03
C ARG A 120 -1.69 -0.31 39.95
N ARG A 121 -2.19 0.28 38.86
CA ARG A 121 -1.34 0.79 37.77
C ARG A 121 -1.48 2.29 37.64
N SER A 122 -0.43 3.01 38.01
CA SER A 122 -0.22 4.40 37.60
C SER A 122 0.04 4.43 36.09
N ILE A 123 -0.47 5.45 35.40
CA ILE A 123 -0.19 5.71 33.97
C ILE A 123 1.31 5.99 33.77
N PHE A 124 1.96 6.62 34.75
CA PHE A 124 3.38 6.98 34.74
C PHE A 124 4.31 5.86 35.23
N LYS A 125 4.05 4.61 34.83
CA LYS A 125 5.03 3.54 35.07
C LYS A 125 6.31 3.83 34.28
N VAL A 126 7.45 3.60 34.92
CA VAL A 126 8.77 3.65 34.25
C VAL A 126 8.78 2.82 32.97
N SER A 127 8.06 1.68 32.94
CA SER A 127 7.90 0.88 31.72
C SER A 127 7.20 1.62 30.59
N ASN A 128 6.17 2.41 30.89
CA ASN A 128 5.42 3.16 29.87
C ASN A 128 6.26 4.33 29.37
N LEU A 129 7.01 5.00 30.26
CA LEU A 129 7.98 6.02 29.86
C LEU A 129 9.06 5.46 28.92
N LEU A 130 9.61 4.29 29.23
CA LEU A 130 10.61 3.64 28.39
C LEU A 130 10.05 3.28 27.01
N LYS A 131 8.85 2.69 26.95
CA LYS A 131 8.18 2.37 25.68
C LYS A 131 7.91 3.63 24.85
N THR A 132 7.39 4.68 25.48
CA THR A 132 7.16 5.97 24.82
C THR A 132 8.47 6.55 24.30
N ALA A 133 9.53 6.53 25.09
CA ALA A 133 10.85 7.01 24.65
C ALA A 133 11.35 6.25 23.43
N VAL A 134 11.22 4.91 23.40
CA VAL A 134 11.62 4.09 22.24
C VAL A 134 10.83 4.47 20.98
N VAL A 135 9.50 4.56 21.09
CA VAL A 135 8.65 4.90 19.93
C VAL A 135 8.91 6.32 19.45
N CYS A 136 8.98 7.30 20.36
CA CYS A 136 9.32 8.68 20.01
C CYS A 136 10.70 8.78 19.35
N THR A 137 11.69 8.06 19.86
CA THR A 137 13.03 8.01 19.26
C THR A 137 12.96 7.46 17.84
N ALA A 138 12.22 6.38 17.60
CA ALA A 138 12.06 5.81 16.26
C ALA A 138 11.37 6.78 15.29
N VAL A 139 10.32 7.50 15.74
CA VAL A 139 9.64 8.51 14.94
C VAL A 139 10.56 9.70 14.63
N VAL A 140 11.27 10.21 15.64
CA VAL A 140 12.23 11.32 15.45
C VAL A 140 13.35 10.89 14.52
N ALA A 141 13.88 9.68 14.66
CA ALA A 141 14.91 9.16 13.76
C ALA A 141 14.41 9.08 12.32
N ALA A 142 13.17 8.59 12.10
CA ALA A 142 12.57 8.55 10.76
C ALA A 142 12.41 9.96 10.16
N VAL A 143 11.99 10.94 10.96
CA VAL A 143 11.85 12.34 10.53
C VAL A 143 13.22 12.95 10.21
N VAL A 144 14.20 12.80 11.09
CA VAL A 144 15.56 13.34 10.90
C VAL A 144 16.20 12.71 9.67
N TYR A 145 16.13 11.39 9.54
CA TYR A 145 16.61 10.67 8.36
C TYR A 145 15.94 11.18 7.09
N GLY A 146 14.61 11.33 7.10
CA GLY A 146 13.90 11.78 5.92
C GLY A 146 14.23 13.20 5.50
N ARG A 147 14.39 14.13 6.45
CA ARG A 147 14.82 15.50 6.13
C ARG A 147 16.25 15.51 5.59
N TRP A 148 17.14 14.72 6.19
CA TRP A 148 18.51 14.55 5.72
C TRP A 148 18.54 13.97 4.29
N ARG A 149 17.71 12.96 4.00
CA ARG A 149 17.65 12.34 2.67
C ARG A 149 17.11 13.31 1.62
N ILE A 150 16.05 14.05 1.94
CA ILE A 150 15.49 15.06 1.04
C ILE A 150 16.47 16.22 0.81
N SER A 151 17.25 16.62 1.82
CA SER A 151 18.23 17.70 1.65
C SER A 151 19.36 17.40 0.67
N GLN A 152 19.48 16.15 0.21
CA GLN A 152 20.45 15.72 -0.78
C GLN A 152 19.89 15.77 -2.22
N GLU A 153 18.62 16.15 -2.41
CA GLU A 153 17.95 16.13 -3.72
C GLU A 153 18.75 16.89 -4.79
N ASP A 154 19.19 18.12 -4.49
CA ASP A 154 19.94 18.96 -5.44
C ASP A 154 21.30 18.37 -5.85
N GLU A 155 21.88 17.47 -5.05
CA GLU A 155 23.16 16.82 -5.36
C GLU A 155 23.00 15.61 -6.29
N PHE A 156 21.82 14.98 -6.28
CA PHE A 156 21.57 13.71 -6.99
C PHE A 156 20.48 13.80 -8.06
N VAL A 157 19.91 14.97 -8.31
CA VAL A 157 18.86 15.19 -9.32
C VAL A 157 19.36 16.17 -10.37
N GLU A 158 19.34 15.71 -11.62
CA GLU A 158 19.58 16.53 -12.81
C GLU A 158 18.30 16.60 -13.66
N ALA A 159 18.17 17.63 -14.49
CA ALA A 159 17.06 17.75 -15.42
C ALA A 159 17.08 16.57 -16.41
N GLY A 160 16.02 15.76 -16.40
CA GLY A 160 15.84 14.65 -17.33
C GLY A 160 15.27 15.08 -18.69
N PRO A 161 15.23 14.15 -19.67
CA PRO A 161 14.60 14.39 -20.97
C PRO A 161 13.12 14.75 -20.82
N LEU A 162 12.58 15.57 -21.73
CA LEU A 162 11.16 15.88 -21.74
C LEU A 162 10.35 14.62 -22.10
N VAL A 163 9.43 14.21 -21.23
CA VAL A 163 8.62 12.99 -21.40
C VAL A 163 7.16 13.32 -21.70
N ALA A 164 6.59 12.72 -22.75
CA ALA A 164 5.16 12.75 -23.03
C ALA A 164 4.48 11.44 -22.59
N SER A 165 3.63 11.50 -21.57
CA SER A 165 2.78 10.38 -21.14
C SER A 165 1.40 10.49 -21.79
N LEU A 166 1.08 9.57 -22.71
CA LEU A 166 -0.17 9.63 -23.45
C LEU A 166 -1.31 8.97 -22.67
N GLN A 167 -2.52 9.53 -22.79
CA GLN A 167 -3.73 8.96 -22.18
C GLN A 167 -4.88 9.01 -23.18
N SER A 168 -5.16 7.87 -23.81
CA SER A 168 -6.16 7.75 -24.88
C SER A 168 -7.62 7.75 -24.38
N ASN A 169 -7.84 7.55 -23.07
CA ASN A 169 -9.17 7.49 -22.45
C ASN A 169 -10.16 6.55 -23.18
N VAL A 170 -9.65 5.43 -23.73
CA VAL A 170 -10.46 4.48 -24.50
C VAL A 170 -11.40 3.72 -23.56
N PRO A 171 -12.72 3.69 -23.82
CA PRO A 171 -13.66 2.89 -23.03
C PRO A 171 -13.31 1.40 -23.04
N GLN A 172 -13.50 0.72 -21.90
CA GLN A 172 -13.15 -0.70 -21.78
C GLN A 172 -13.96 -1.61 -22.72
N SER A 173 -15.19 -1.23 -23.09
CA SER A 173 -15.96 -1.97 -24.11
C SER A 173 -15.28 -1.95 -25.47
N VAL A 174 -14.81 -0.78 -25.89
CA VAL A 174 -14.08 -0.56 -27.15
C VAL A 174 -12.74 -1.29 -27.13
N LYS A 175 -12.01 -1.26 -26.00
CA LYS A 175 -10.77 -2.02 -25.83
C LYS A 175 -11.01 -3.54 -25.92
N ARG A 176 -12.13 -4.03 -25.39
CA ARG A 176 -12.51 -5.45 -25.48
C ARG A 176 -12.94 -5.85 -26.88
N GLU A 177 -13.62 -4.97 -27.62
CA GLU A 177 -13.96 -5.18 -29.04
C GLU A 177 -12.69 -5.24 -29.91
N ALA A 178 -11.73 -4.34 -29.68
CA ALA A 178 -10.42 -4.38 -30.33
C ALA A 178 -9.65 -5.69 -30.05
N LEU A 179 -9.73 -6.21 -28.81
CA LEU A 179 -9.00 -7.40 -28.37
C LEU A 179 -9.70 -8.74 -28.67
N ARG A 180 -11.03 -8.77 -28.62
CA ARG A 180 -11.84 -10.00 -28.66
C ARG A 180 -12.91 -10.01 -29.74
N GLY A 181 -13.13 -8.89 -30.42
CA GLY A 181 -14.03 -8.84 -31.56
C GLY A 181 -13.47 -9.66 -32.71
N GLU A 182 -14.35 -10.09 -33.61
CA GLU A 182 -14.00 -10.88 -34.78
C GLU A 182 -14.22 -10.05 -36.05
N GLY A 183 -13.34 -10.24 -37.03
CA GLY A 183 -13.45 -9.59 -38.34
C GLY A 183 -13.14 -8.10 -38.33
N LYS A 184 -13.69 -7.39 -39.32
CA LYS A 184 -13.26 -6.03 -39.71
C LYS A 184 -13.49 -4.95 -38.64
N ALA A 185 -14.48 -5.12 -37.77
CA ALA A 185 -14.79 -4.13 -36.73
C ALA A 185 -13.69 -4.05 -35.65
N ALA A 186 -13.13 -5.20 -35.26
CA ALA A 186 -12.02 -5.25 -34.30
C ALA A 186 -10.75 -4.59 -34.86
N VAL A 187 -10.39 -4.92 -36.10
CA VAL A 187 -9.28 -4.30 -36.86
C VAL A 187 -9.46 -2.79 -36.92
N GLN A 188 -10.62 -2.31 -37.35
CA GLN A 188 -10.88 -0.87 -37.45
C GLN A 188 -10.80 -0.15 -36.11
N THR A 189 -11.24 -0.79 -35.03
CA THR A 189 -11.20 -0.24 -33.67
C THR A 189 -9.76 -0.17 -33.15
N SER A 190 -8.99 -1.26 -33.31
CA SER A 190 -7.55 -1.32 -32.98
C SER A 190 -6.77 -0.26 -33.73
N LYS A 191 -7.03 -0.13 -35.03
CA LYS A 191 -6.43 0.90 -35.88
C LYS A 191 -6.76 2.31 -35.38
N GLY A 192 -8.01 2.60 -35.07
CA GLY A 192 -8.42 3.91 -34.58
C GLY A 192 -7.72 4.30 -33.27
N ILE A 193 -7.54 3.34 -32.36
CA ILE A 193 -6.79 3.54 -31.12
C ILE A 193 -5.31 3.83 -31.42
N PHE A 194 -4.70 3.03 -32.30
CA PHE A 194 -3.29 3.19 -32.69
C PHE A 194 -3.03 4.52 -33.40
N ASP A 195 -3.84 4.85 -34.39
CA ASP A 195 -3.71 6.08 -35.18
C ASP A 195 -3.86 7.32 -34.29
N GLY A 196 -4.84 7.32 -33.36
CA GLY A 196 -5.01 8.40 -32.40
C GLY A 196 -3.83 8.57 -31.45
N LEU A 197 -3.25 7.46 -30.96
CA LEU A 197 -2.03 7.50 -30.16
C LEU A 197 -0.82 7.97 -30.97
N MET A 198 -0.76 7.66 -32.28
CA MET A 198 0.33 8.13 -33.13
C MET A 198 0.23 9.61 -33.45
N GLU A 199 -0.97 10.13 -33.62
CA GLU A 199 -1.19 11.57 -33.72
C GLU A 199 -0.73 12.28 -32.44
N GLN A 200 -1.15 11.78 -31.26
CA GLN A 200 -0.71 12.31 -29.97
C GLN A 200 0.81 12.20 -29.77
N SER A 201 1.42 11.12 -30.25
CA SER A 201 2.87 10.94 -30.20
C SER A 201 3.59 11.97 -31.07
N LYS A 202 3.11 12.23 -32.29
CA LYS A 202 3.66 13.28 -33.16
C LYS A 202 3.53 14.65 -32.51
N ALA A 203 2.39 14.95 -31.89
CA ALA A 203 2.21 16.20 -31.15
C ALA A 203 3.20 16.31 -29.97
N GLY A 204 3.41 15.22 -29.22
CA GLY A 204 4.41 15.15 -28.15
C GLY A 204 5.84 15.40 -28.65
N ALA A 205 6.22 14.73 -29.74
CA ALA A 205 7.54 14.93 -30.38
C ALA A 205 7.72 16.38 -30.87
N GLN A 206 6.69 16.98 -31.48
CA GLN A 206 6.71 18.38 -31.92
C GLN A 206 6.82 19.36 -30.75
N ALA A 207 6.25 19.01 -29.59
CA ALA A 207 6.42 19.77 -28.34
C ALA A 207 7.81 19.59 -27.71
N GLY A 208 8.69 18.78 -28.32
CA GLY A 208 10.08 18.55 -27.88
C GLY A 208 10.26 17.33 -26.98
N ALA A 209 9.26 16.44 -26.86
CA ALA A 209 9.41 15.24 -26.04
C ALA A 209 10.43 14.27 -26.64
N GLU A 210 11.41 13.85 -25.84
CA GLU A 210 12.44 12.87 -26.21
C GLU A 210 12.01 11.44 -25.86
N LEU A 211 11.08 11.27 -24.93
CA LEU A 211 10.48 9.98 -24.57
C LEU A 211 8.96 10.06 -24.64
N ILE A 212 8.33 9.13 -25.36
CA ILE A 212 6.88 9.04 -25.48
C ILE A 212 6.43 7.69 -24.90
N VAL A 213 5.52 7.74 -23.93
CA VAL A 213 5.06 6.55 -23.20
C VAL A 213 3.59 6.30 -23.50
N TRP A 214 3.28 5.10 -23.97
CA TRP A 214 1.92 4.63 -24.21
C TRP A 214 1.40 3.80 -23.03
N PRO A 215 0.09 3.86 -22.73
CA PRO A 215 -0.53 2.97 -21.75
C PRO A 215 -0.42 1.48 -22.08
N GLU A 216 -0.71 0.63 -21.10
CA GLU A 216 -0.68 -0.82 -21.27
C GLU A 216 -1.68 -1.32 -22.31
N THR A 217 -1.24 -2.26 -23.15
CA THR A 217 -2.07 -2.94 -24.17
C THR A 217 -2.70 -1.97 -25.17
N MET A 218 -1.94 -0.95 -25.59
CA MET A 218 -2.40 -0.01 -26.62
C MET A 218 -2.12 -0.48 -28.05
N VAL A 219 -1.12 -1.34 -28.24
CA VAL A 219 -0.93 -2.05 -29.51
C VAL A 219 -1.70 -3.35 -29.46
N GLN A 220 -2.83 -3.39 -30.14
CA GLN A 220 -3.77 -4.51 -30.15
C GLN A 220 -3.43 -5.53 -31.24
N GLY A 221 -2.15 -5.93 -31.30
CA GLY A 221 -1.63 -6.86 -32.29
C GLY A 221 -0.47 -7.69 -31.74
N ILE A 222 -0.21 -8.84 -32.38
CA ILE A 222 0.96 -9.66 -32.04
C ILE A 222 2.19 -8.98 -32.62
N LEU A 223 3.07 -8.46 -31.77
CA LEU A 223 4.31 -7.77 -32.18
C LEU A 223 5.53 -8.70 -32.28
N ILE A 224 5.32 -10.02 -32.27
CA ILE A 224 6.40 -11.00 -32.35
C ILE A 224 6.42 -11.59 -33.77
N PRO A 225 7.38 -11.18 -34.64
CA PRO A 225 7.38 -11.58 -36.04
C PRO A 225 7.45 -13.09 -36.26
N ASP A 226 8.22 -13.79 -35.42
CA ASP A 226 8.44 -15.24 -35.50
C ASP A 226 7.15 -16.04 -35.30
N VAL A 227 6.18 -15.46 -34.60
CA VAL A 227 4.90 -16.10 -34.27
C VAL A 227 3.88 -15.90 -35.40
N TRP A 228 4.07 -14.92 -36.29
CA TRP A 228 3.15 -14.65 -37.40
C TRP A 228 3.02 -15.84 -38.35
N ALA A 229 4.11 -16.55 -38.62
CA ALA A 229 4.13 -17.73 -39.50
C ALA A 229 3.29 -18.91 -38.97
N VAL A 230 3.05 -18.98 -37.65
CA VAL A 230 2.27 -20.06 -37.02
C VAL A 230 0.76 -19.82 -37.12
N PHE A 231 0.36 -18.55 -37.28
CA PHE A 231 -1.05 -18.14 -37.27
C PHE A 231 -1.53 -17.54 -38.61
N ASP A 232 -0.73 -17.65 -39.67
CA ASP A 232 -1.04 -17.21 -41.04
C ASP A 232 -2.11 -18.12 -41.68
N SER A 233 -3.33 -18.09 -41.15
CA SER A 233 -4.52 -18.63 -41.79
C SER A 233 -5.22 -17.54 -42.60
N SER A 234 -5.91 -17.93 -43.68
CA SER A 234 -6.63 -17.01 -44.58
C SER A 234 -7.66 -16.12 -43.87
N GLU A 235 -8.15 -16.51 -42.70
CA GLU A 235 -9.13 -15.76 -41.90
C GLU A 235 -8.50 -14.63 -41.07
N ASN A 236 -7.21 -14.72 -40.71
CA ASN A 236 -6.54 -13.76 -39.80
C ASN A 236 -5.58 -12.80 -40.50
N LYS A 237 -5.45 -12.89 -41.83
CA LYS A 237 -4.43 -12.18 -42.61
C LYS A 237 -4.45 -10.65 -42.41
N GLU A 238 -5.65 -10.05 -42.35
CA GLU A 238 -5.81 -8.60 -42.15
C GLU A 238 -5.26 -8.13 -40.79
N ILE A 239 -5.46 -8.93 -39.73
CA ILE A 239 -4.97 -8.63 -38.37
C ILE A 239 -3.44 -8.66 -38.32
N PHE A 240 -2.81 -9.63 -39.00
CA PHE A 240 -1.35 -9.74 -39.04
C PHE A 240 -0.70 -8.68 -39.92
N ASP A 241 -1.32 -8.32 -41.04
CA ASP A 241 -0.84 -7.23 -41.88
C ASP A 241 -0.92 -5.87 -41.16
N GLU A 242 -1.89 -5.71 -40.28
CA GLU A 242 -1.99 -4.54 -39.41
C GLU A 242 -0.95 -4.56 -38.28
N ALA A 243 -0.75 -5.71 -37.61
CA ALA A 243 0.31 -5.85 -36.61
C ALA A 243 1.71 -5.57 -37.19
N LYS A 244 1.99 -6.02 -38.42
CA LYS A 244 3.20 -5.68 -39.18
C LYS A 244 3.34 -4.18 -39.45
N LYS A 245 2.24 -3.47 -39.66
CA LYS A 245 2.25 -2.01 -39.86
C LYS A 245 2.52 -1.28 -38.55
N PHE A 246 1.95 -1.76 -37.44
CA PHE A 246 2.24 -1.23 -36.12
C PHE A 246 3.71 -1.40 -35.77
N ASP A 247 4.26 -2.61 -35.96
CA ASP A 247 5.68 -2.93 -35.74
C ASP A 247 6.62 -2.01 -36.54
N LYS A 248 6.31 -1.72 -37.81
CA LYS A 248 7.09 -0.80 -38.64
C LYS A 248 6.94 0.68 -38.31
N ALA A 249 5.86 1.06 -37.63
CA ALA A 249 5.55 2.46 -37.34
C ALA A 249 6.09 2.92 -35.98
N LEU A 250 6.40 1.97 -35.10
CA LEU A 250 7.14 2.17 -33.85
C LEU A 250 8.64 2.29 -34.12
#